data_AF-A0AAV1NDA9-F1
#
_entry.id   AF-A0AAV1NDA9-F1
#
_cell.length_a   1.000
_cell.length_b   1.000
_cell.length_c   1.000
_cell.angle_alpha   90.00
_cell.angle_beta   90.00
_cell.angle_gamma   90.00
#
_symmetry.space_group_name_H-M   'P 1'
#
loop_
_entity.id
_entity.type
_entity.pdbx_description
1 polymer ?
#
loop_
_entity_poly.entity_id
_entity_poly.type
_entity_poly.pdbx_seq_one_letter_code
_entity_poly.pdbx_strand_id
1 'polypeptide(L)'
;MTTSPLPFLHSSDPRLMLRVENGMRNIFVTQLEDTRHKEEENVNHIPVVTETSSRVLEAGVNTLRKTLVLKKQAELEDVDKQLALKRQEFKSCVQALTQRRSELEIKQQQTKERAIKFEKFVAENEAKRRRALKKYEAAQEQNILKHREIEELTKQLKQLRARQQVLKERMAKYKIYEDYLMKTLDYLPSNYLENGSESLVMPIIRRHETLSITHQELLQRLWHLEEEVEHSQQQLQSMKQDHSIKKLMANKELSELQSELESLKEKNRQAEVNLLMEQGQSREKVEEVGRLLMAINNLAEQCYLPAYETLENMNVLTMMNMVKEYIMDKADTEKRARRLMESGSALTSRTALTDKRERASMKCIGSKTQIKSPSKMEAGSLVSCREDISAVFPDQTPDAKYNELSSQYSSVRKVRGDGNCFYRALCFAHLESVLHNARALQRFKDRMIQSSKDLSSTGFDESSFKHHLSTVINVVEQCQADEQEETLFRLLNEQLTSDSVVQYLRLLTSAHLQNHADFFCNFVEAPNLKTYCHQEVEAMAMECDHVDILALTQALDICIHIVSMEGDEQELAHHIIPEGAEPSLHLLYQTSHYNILYQRPQL
;
A
#
# COMPACT_ATOMS: atom_id res chain seq x y z
N MET A 1 -30.02 23.47 0.90
CA MET A 1 -29.67 24.38 2.01
C MET A 1 -28.16 24.58 1.98
N THR A 2 -27.71 25.52 1.15
CA THR A 2 -26.29 25.76 0.83
C THR A 2 -25.73 26.84 1.74
N THR A 3 -24.75 26.50 2.58
CA THR A 3 -23.95 27.47 3.32
C THR A 3 -22.57 27.56 2.69
N SER A 4 -22.31 28.65 1.98
CA SER A 4 -21.00 29.04 1.46
C SER A 4 -20.03 29.34 2.61
N PRO A 5 -18.76 28.93 2.55
CA PRO A 5 -17.77 29.31 3.55
C PRO A 5 -17.31 30.75 3.31
N LEU A 6 -17.24 31.53 4.39
CA LEU A 6 -16.69 32.89 4.40
C LEU A 6 -15.19 32.88 4.03
N PRO A 7 -14.67 33.92 3.37
CA PRO A 7 -13.28 33.98 2.94
C PRO A 7 -12.34 34.09 4.16
N PHE A 8 -11.28 33.29 4.14
CA PHE A 8 -10.23 33.27 5.15
C PHE A 8 -9.42 34.59 5.10
N LEU A 9 -9.58 35.42 6.12
CA LEU A 9 -8.74 36.61 6.32
C LEU A 9 -7.39 36.17 6.89
N HIS A 10 -6.34 36.30 6.07
CA HIS A 10 -4.97 36.06 6.49
C HIS A 10 -4.54 37.16 7.50
N SER A 11 -3.96 36.77 8.63
CA SER A 11 -3.58 37.66 9.75
C SER A 11 -2.42 38.63 9.45
N SER A 12 -2.09 38.81 8.18
CA SER A 12 -0.95 39.58 7.67
C SER A 12 -1.36 40.69 6.68
N ASP A 13 -2.65 41.02 6.56
CA ASP A 13 -3.13 42.15 5.72
C ASP A 13 -2.75 43.52 6.35
N PRO A 14 -1.91 44.35 5.69
CA PRO A 14 -1.47 45.65 6.20
C PRO A 14 -2.60 46.66 6.44
N ARG A 15 -3.80 46.42 5.87
CA ARG A 15 -4.96 47.31 5.98
C ARG A 15 -5.68 47.24 7.33
N LEU A 16 -5.34 46.26 8.18
CA LEU A 16 -5.91 46.11 9.52
C LEU A 16 -5.06 46.74 10.63
N MET A 17 -3.96 47.42 10.30
CA MET A 17 -3.14 48.15 11.28
C MET A 17 -3.62 49.60 11.42
N LEU A 18 -4.35 49.88 12.51
CA LEU A 18 -4.64 51.24 12.95
C LEU A 18 -3.33 51.93 13.37
N ARG A 19 -2.87 52.91 12.58
CA ARG A 19 -1.85 53.87 13.01
C ARG A 19 -2.52 55.03 13.72
N VAL A 20 -2.36 55.10 15.04
CA VAL A 20 -2.79 56.23 15.86
C VAL A 20 -1.60 57.18 16.03
N GLU A 21 -1.63 58.32 15.35
CA GLU A 21 -0.69 59.41 15.57
C GLU A 21 -1.27 60.37 16.63
N ASN A 22 -0.67 60.38 17.83
CA ASN A 22 -1.02 61.31 18.89
C ASN A 22 -0.28 62.64 18.72
N GLY A 23 -0.90 63.59 18.01
CA GLY A 23 -0.45 64.98 17.94
C GLY A 23 -1.29 65.87 18.86
N MET A 24 -0.86 66.11 20.10
CA MET A 24 -1.46 67.15 20.95
C MET A 24 -0.89 68.53 20.59
N ARG A 25 -1.69 69.36 19.91
CA ARG A 25 -1.46 70.80 19.76
C ARG A 25 -2.12 71.54 20.92
N ASN A 26 -1.33 72.19 21.76
CA ASN A 26 -1.81 73.14 22.77
C ASN A 26 -2.10 74.49 22.10
N ILE A 27 -3.35 74.94 22.20
CA ILE A 27 -3.83 76.25 21.75
C ILE A 27 -4.20 77.03 23.03
N PHE A 28 -3.91 78.34 23.03
CA PHE A 28 -4.23 79.40 24.01
C PHE A 28 -3.08 79.93 24.88
N VAL A 29 -2.53 81.09 24.48
CA VAL A 29 -2.02 82.16 25.36
C VAL A 29 -2.35 83.51 24.73
N THR A 30 -2.98 84.41 25.49
CA THR A 30 -3.14 85.85 25.17
C THR A 30 -2.58 86.69 26.33
N GLN A 31 -1.54 87.49 26.03
CA GLN A 31 -1.14 88.86 26.48
C GLN A 31 -1.27 89.22 27.99
N LEU A 32 -0.38 89.94 28.68
CA LEU A 32 0.27 91.26 28.42
C LEU A 32 1.44 91.53 29.42
N GLU A 33 2.14 92.64 29.23
CA GLU A 33 3.49 93.07 29.68
C GLU A 33 3.77 93.36 31.19
N ASP A 34 5.09 93.39 31.48
CA ASP A 34 5.88 94.44 32.16
C ASP A 34 6.40 94.36 33.63
N THR A 35 7.74 94.30 33.69
CA THR A 35 8.73 94.91 34.61
C THR A 35 9.06 94.36 36.02
N ARG A 36 10.38 94.10 36.14
CA ARG A 36 11.32 94.33 37.27
C ARG A 36 11.54 93.25 38.35
N HIS A 37 12.76 92.68 38.24
CA HIS A 37 13.76 92.34 39.26
C HIS A 37 13.37 91.64 40.58
N LYS A 38 14.05 90.49 40.74
CA LYS A 38 14.60 89.83 41.94
C LYS A 38 13.83 88.63 42.51
N GLU A 39 14.69 87.64 42.79
CA GLU A 39 14.57 86.50 43.71
C GLU A 39 13.81 85.28 43.18
N GLU A 40 14.62 84.23 42.93
CA GLU A 40 14.18 82.86 42.79
C GLU A 40 13.42 82.46 44.07
N GLU A 41 12.10 82.32 43.99
CA GLU A 41 11.32 81.36 44.80
C GLU A 41 9.85 81.33 44.35
N ASN A 42 9.30 80.11 44.27
CA ASN A 42 7.89 79.74 44.03
C ASN A 42 7.29 79.91 42.62
N VAL A 43 7.70 79.02 41.71
CA VAL A 43 6.80 78.56 40.63
C VAL A 43 5.91 77.45 41.19
N ASN A 44 4.61 77.71 41.35
CA ASN A 44 3.60 76.69 41.64
C ASN A 44 3.61 75.62 40.52
N HIS A 45 4.29 74.51 40.77
CA HIS A 45 4.18 73.30 39.96
C HIS A 45 2.76 72.76 40.09
N ILE A 46 2.01 72.77 38.99
CA ILE A 46 0.86 71.87 38.83
C ILE A 46 1.44 70.45 38.95
N PRO A 47 1.03 69.63 39.92
CA PRO A 47 1.54 68.28 40.02
C PRO A 47 0.96 67.49 38.86
N VAL A 48 1.75 67.31 37.80
CA VAL A 48 1.55 66.23 36.86
C VAL A 48 1.72 64.96 37.70
N VAL A 49 0.60 64.32 38.03
CA VAL A 49 0.60 63.03 38.71
C VAL A 49 1.31 62.05 37.76
N THR A 50 2.58 61.82 38.03
CA THR A 50 3.46 60.86 37.37
C THR A 50 3.28 59.46 37.96
N GLU A 51 2.12 59.18 38.56
CA GLU A 51 1.85 57.92 39.20
C GLU A 51 1.29 56.92 38.20
N THR A 52 1.93 55.75 38.18
CA THR A 52 1.48 54.55 37.47
C THR A 52 0.06 54.19 37.88
N SER A 53 -0.76 53.74 36.92
CA SER A 53 -2.17 53.37 37.08
C SER A 53 -2.47 52.47 38.30
N SER A 54 -1.51 51.66 38.74
CA SER A 54 -1.56 50.85 39.96
C SER A 54 -1.70 51.66 41.27
N ARG A 55 -1.04 52.83 41.39
CA ARG A 55 -1.09 53.69 42.59
C ARG A 55 -2.38 54.53 42.67
N VAL A 56 -2.97 54.85 41.52
CA VAL A 56 -4.24 55.60 41.43
C VAL A 56 -5.42 54.77 41.95
N LEU A 57 -5.36 53.44 41.83
CA LEU A 57 -6.33 52.51 42.38
C LEU A 57 -6.28 52.42 43.92
N GLU A 58 -5.09 52.59 44.50
CA GLU A 58 -4.81 52.52 45.95
C GLU A 58 -5.11 53.83 46.71
N ALA A 59 -5.17 54.98 46.03
CA ALA A 59 -5.44 56.27 46.67
C ALA A 59 -6.85 56.34 47.28
N GLY A 60 -6.91 56.72 48.56
CA GLY A 60 -8.13 56.85 49.37
C GLY A 60 -9.01 58.06 49.04
N VAL A 61 -10.21 58.06 49.64
CA VAL A 61 -11.47 58.74 49.26
C VAL A 61 -11.43 60.29 49.14
N ASN A 62 -10.34 60.99 49.48
CA ASN A 62 -10.31 62.46 49.56
C ASN A 62 -9.56 63.16 48.41
N THR A 63 -9.93 62.89 47.15
CA THR A 63 -9.30 63.54 45.99
C THR A 63 -10.31 64.07 44.97
N LEU A 64 -9.90 65.16 44.27
CA LEU A 64 -10.67 65.95 43.30
C LEU A 64 -11.45 65.07 42.28
N ARG A 65 -12.63 65.53 41.82
CA ARG A 65 -13.49 64.84 40.84
C ARG A 65 -12.75 64.27 39.62
N LYS A 66 -11.68 64.95 39.17
CA LYS A 66 -10.83 64.52 38.05
C LYS A 66 -10.04 63.23 38.34
N THR A 67 -9.58 63.04 39.57
CA THR A 67 -8.88 61.83 40.04
C THR A 67 -9.82 60.63 40.15
N LEU A 68 -11.10 60.88 40.48
CA LEU A 68 -12.15 59.86 40.56
C LEU A 68 -12.54 59.30 39.19
N VAL A 69 -12.58 60.16 38.16
CA VAL A 69 -12.78 59.74 36.76
C VAL A 69 -11.61 58.91 36.26
N LEU A 70 -10.37 59.33 36.54
CA LEU A 70 -9.17 58.56 36.19
C LEU A 70 -9.13 57.19 36.88
N LYS A 71 -9.58 57.11 38.14
CA LYS A 71 -9.73 55.83 38.86
C LYS A 71 -10.75 54.92 38.18
N LYS A 72 -11.94 55.44 37.84
CA LYS A 72 -12.96 54.66 37.13
C LYS A 72 -12.53 54.24 35.72
N GLN A 73 -11.75 55.07 35.04
CA GLN A 73 -11.20 54.74 33.74
C GLN A 73 -10.12 53.65 33.83
N ALA A 74 -9.25 53.70 34.85
CA ALA A 74 -8.30 52.64 35.14
C ALA A 74 -8.97 51.32 35.55
N GLU A 75 -10.04 51.36 36.35
CA GLU A 75 -10.84 50.18 36.69
C GLU A 75 -11.50 49.56 35.45
N LEU A 76 -12.02 50.39 34.54
CA LEU A 76 -12.65 49.94 33.29
C LEU A 76 -11.63 49.32 32.33
N GLU A 77 -10.43 49.89 32.23
CA GLU A 77 -9.32 49.33 31.47
C GLU A 77 -8.82 47.99 32.03
N ASP A 78 -8.82 47.80 33.36
CA ASP A 78 -8.47 46.51 33.98
C ASP A 78 -9.52 45.44 33.68
N VAL A 79 -10.81 45.78 33.79
CA VAL A 79 -11.92 44.89 33.43
C VAL A 79 -11.88 44.53 31.94
N ASP A 80 -11.61 45.49 31.05
CA ASP A 80 -11.48 45.24 29.61
C ASP A 80 -10.28 44.33 29.28
N LYS A 81 -9.15 44.48 30.00
CA LYS A 81 -8.03 43.56 29.89
C LYS A 81 -8.41 42.14 30.32
N GLN A 82 -9.09 41.98 31.46
CA GLN A 82 -9.54 40.67 31.93
C GLN A 82 -10.56 40.04 30.96
N LEU A 83 -11.49 40.84 30.42
CA LEU A 83 -12.46 40.39 29.42
C LEU A 83 -11.76 39.95 28.12
N ALA A 84 -10.75 40.69 27.66
CA ALA A 84 -9.96 40.33 26.49
C ALA A 84 -9.20 39.02 26.69
N LEU A 85 -8.57 38.82 27.85
CA LEU A 85 -7.92 37.57 28.22
C LEU A 85 -8.91 36.40 28.24
N LYS A 86 -10.08 36.56 28.86
CA LYS A 86 -11.12 35.52 28.91
C LYS A 86 -11.69 35.19 27.52
N ARG A 87 -11.85 36.19 26.64
CA ARG A 87 -12.24 35.98 25.24
C ARG A 87 -11.19 35.20 24.45
N GLN A 88 -9.91 35.48 24.70
CA GLN A 88 -8.82 34.74 24.08
C GLN A 88 -8.77 33.28 24.56
N GLU A 89 -8.89 33.05 25.87
CA GLU A 89 -8.99 31.70 26.45
C GLU A 89 -10.17 30.91 25.87
N PHE A 90 -11.36 31.53 25.79
CA PHE A 90 -12.54 30.90 25.20
C PHE A 90 -12.31 30.55 23.72
N LYS A 91 -11.71 31.45 22.95
CA LYS A 91 -11.39 31.20 21.53
C LYS A 91 -10.44 30.01 21.37
N SER A 92 -9.38 29.95 22.18
CA SER A 92 -8.44 28.82 22.18
C SER A 92 -9.12 27.51 22.60
N CYS A 93 -9.99 27.54 23.61
CA CYS A 93 -10.72 26.37 24.07
C CYS A 93 -11.70 25.85 23.00
N VAL A 94 -12.42 26.75 22.33
CA VAL A 94 -13.33 26.39 21.23
C VAL A 94 -12.56 25.79 20.06
N GLN A 95 -11.41 26.36 19.69
CA GLN A 95 -10.55 25.81 18.64
C GLN A 95 -10.07 24.39 18.98
N ALA A 96 -9.59 24.17 20.19
CA ALA A 96 -9.17 22.84 20.66
C ALA A 96 -10.32 21.83 20.63
N LEU A 97 -11.53 22.23 21.04
CA LEU A 97 -12.72 21.37 20.98
C LEU A 97 -13.15 21.06 19.55
N THR A 98 -13.08 22.02 18.62
CA THR A 98 -13.39 21.79 17.20
C THR A 98 -12.40 20.82 16.56
N GLN A 99 -11.10 20.95 16.86
CA GLN A 99 -10.07 20.03 16.39
C GLN A 99 -10.31 18.63 16.95
N ARG A 100 -10.53 18.51 18.27
CA ARG A 100 -10.84 17.23 18.93
C ARG A 100 -12.09 16.54 18.34
N ARG A 101 -13.12 17.32 18.01
CA ARG A 101 -14.34 16.81 17.37
C ARG A 101 -14.05 16.23 15.99
N SER A 102 -13.26 16.92 15.16
CA SER A 102 -12.87 16.43 13.83
C SER A 102 -12.01 15.16 13.91
N GLU A 103 -11.08 15.09 14.87
CA GLU A 103 -10.26 13.90 15.10
C GLU A 103 -11.10 12.68 15.51
N LEU A 104 -12.09 12.88 16.38
CA LEU A 104 -13.02 11.83 16.81
C LEU A 104 -13.89 11.33 15.65
N GLU A 105 -14.36 12.23 14.78
CA GLU A 105 -15.18 11.88 13.62
C GLU A 105 -14.38 11.06 12.60
N ILE A 106 -13.12 11.43 12.34
CA ILE A 106 -12.20 10.66 11.51
C ILE A 106 -11.95 9.27 12.14
N LYS A 107 -11.67 9.19 13.45
CA LYS A 107 -11.45 7.92 14.14
C LYS A 107 -12.69 7.02 14.11
N GLN A 108 -13.88 7.60 14.27
CA GLN A 108 -15.14 6.86 14.19
C GLN A 108 -15.34 6.28 12.79
N GLN A 109 -15.08 7.06 11.75
CA GLN A 109 -15.18 6.59 10.36
C GLN A 109 -14.16 5.48 10.06
N GLN A 110 -12.91 5.64 10.49
CA GLN A 110 -11.89 4.60 10.37
C GLN A 110 -12.29 3.31 11.09
N THR A 111 -12.91 3.41 12.27
CA THR A 111 -13.37 2.24 13.03
C THR A 111 -14.50 1.52 12.30
N LYS A 112 -15.46 2.27 11.71
CA LYS A 112 -16.52 1.69 10.88
C LYS A 112 -15.97 0.99 9.64
N GLU A 113 -15.01 1.60 8.95
CA GLU A 113 -14.38 0.99 7.78
C GLU A 113 -13.62 -0.29 8.14
N ARG A 114 -12.92 -0.31 9.28
CA ARG A 114 -12.27 -1.52 9.80
C ARG A 114 -13.30 -2.62 10.11
N ALA A 115 -14.42 -2.28 10.74
CA ALA A 115 -15.49 -3.23 11.03
C ALA A 115 -16.06 -3.86 9.75
N ILE A 116 -16.35 -3.06 8.71
CA ILE A 116 -16.85 -3.56 7.41
C ILE A 116 -15.81 -4.47 6.74
N LYS A 117 -14.52 -4.10 6.79
CA LYS A 117 -13.45 -4.95 6.25
C LYS A 117 -13.34 -6.27 7.00
N PHE A 118 -13.46 -6.24 8.33
CA PHE A 118 -13.41 -7.43 9.17
C PHE A 118 -14.61 -8.35 8.92
N GLU A 119 -15.84 -7.81 8.83
CA GLU A 119 -17.03 -8.60 8.48
C GLU A 119 -16.89 -9.29 7.13
N LYS A 120 -16.35 -8.59 6.11
CA LYS A 120 -16.07 -9.20 4.80
C LYS A 120 -15.05 -10.34 4.90
N PHE A 121 -13.97 -10.13 5.65
CA PHE A 121 -12.94 -11.14 5.89
C PHE A 121 -13.53 -12.39 6.58
N VAL A 122 -14.35 -12.21 7.63
CA VAL A 122 -15.02 -13.31 8.33
C VAL A 122 -15.94 -14.08 7.37
N ALA A 123 -16.76 -13.37 6.59
CA ALA A 123 -17.67 -14.01 5.63
C ALA A 123 -16.91 -14.81 4.55
N GLU A 124 -15.78 -14.28 4.06
CA GLU A 124 -14.95 -14.97 3.08
C GLU A 124 -14.28 -16.22 3.68
N ASN A 125 -13.75 -16.11 4.91
CA ASN A 125 -13.17 -17.25 5.62
C ASN A 125 -14.20 -18.33 5.94
N GLU A 126 -15.41 -17.98 6.36
CA GLU A 126 -16.49 -18.95 6.52
C GLU A 126 -16.85 -19.63 5.21
N ALA A 127 -16.83 -18.89 4.09
CA ALA A 127 -17.06 -19.46 2.76
C ALA A 127 -15.91 -20.38 2.31
N LYS A 128 -14.66 -20.08 2.67
CA LYS A 128 -13.50 -20.96 2.44
C LYS A 128 -13.62 -22.24 3.27
N ARG A 129 -13.93 -22.12 4.57
CA ARG A 129 -14.15 -23.25 5.49
C ARG A 129 -15.28 -24.17 5.00
N ARG A 130 -16.42 -23.61 4.60
CA ARG A 130 -17.54 -24.39 4.03
C ARG A 130 -17.14 -25.14 2.75
N ARG A 131 -16.35 -24.51 1.87
CA ARG A 131 -15.85 -25.16 0.65
C ARG A 131 -14.88 -26.30 0.96
N ALA A 132 -13.98 -26.11 1.93
CA ALA A 132 -13.04 -27.14 2.37
C ALA A 132 -13.78 -28.35 2.99
N LEU A 133 -14.74 -28.10 3.89
CA LEU A 133 -15.55 -29.16 4.50
C LEU A 133 -16.32 -29.98 3.45
N LYS A 134 -16.96 -29.31 2.49
CA LYS A 134 -17.70 -30.01 1.42
C LYS A 134 -16.78 -30.87 0.54
N LYS A 135 -15.56 -30.42 0.27
CA LYS A 135 -14.55 -31.23 -0.46
C LYS A 135 -14.11 -32.43 0.36
N TYR A 136 -13.87 -32.26 1.65
CA TYR A 136 -13.52 -33.33 2.56
C TYR A 136 -14.62 -34.39 2.65
N GLU A 137 -15.88 -33.98 2.83
CA GLU A 137 -17.04 -34.88 2.86
C GLU A 137 -17.16 -35.70 1.55
N ALA A 138 -17.04 -35.03 0.40
CA ALA A 138 -17.08 -35.71 -0.91
C ALA A 138 -15.92 -36.71 -1.09
N ALA A 139 -14.71 -36.36 -0.64
CA ALA A 139 -13.57 -37.26 -0.69
C ALA A 139 -13.75 -38.46 0.25
N GLN A 140 -14.34 -38.25 1.43
CA GLN A 140 -14.64 -39.30 2.38
C GLN A 140 -15.68 -40.29 1.81
N GLU A 141 -16.77 -39.79 1.22
CA GLU A 141 -17.77 -40.63 0.54
C GLU A 141 -17.14 -41.45 -0.60
N GLN A 142 -16.31 -40.82 -1.43
CA GLN A 142 -15.62 -41.50 -2.52
C GLN A 142 -14.67 -42.59 -2.00
N ASN A 143 -13.94 -42.33 -0.91
CA ASN A 143 -13.06 -43.31 -0.30
C ASN A 143 -13.84 -44.51 0.25
N ILE A 144 -14.99 -44.29 0.87
CA ILE A 144 -15.87 -45.38 1.36
C ILE A 144 -16.34 -46.23 0.17
N LEU A 145 -16.75 -45.62 -0.94
CA LEU A 145 -17.16 -46.35 -2.13
C LEU A 145 -16.02 -47.20 -2.72
N LYS A 146 -14.83 -46.63 -2.86
CA LYS A 146 -13.64 -47.35 -3.35
C LYS A 146 -13.23 -48.51 -2.44
N HIS A 147 -13.31 -48.34 -1.12
CA HIS A 147 -13.01 -49.43 -0.18
C HIS A 147 -13.99 -50.60 -0.33
N ARG A 148 -15.29 -50.30 -0.49
CA ARG A 148 -16.30 -51.35 -0.75
C ARG A 148 -16.03 -52.08 -2.07
N GLU A 149 -15.64 -51.36 -3.11
CA GLU A 149 -15.27 -51.95 -4.41
C GLU A 149 -14.04 -52.86 -4.29
N ILE A 150 -13.00 -52.42 -3.57
CA ILE A 150 -11.80 -53.22 -3.30
C ILE A 150 -12.17 -54.50 -2.54
N GLU A 151 -13.03 -54.41 -1.53
CA GLU A 151 -13.49 -55.58 -0.76
C GLU A 151 -14.23 -56.59 -1.66
N GLU A 152 -15.14 -56.13 -2.50
CA GLU A 152 -15.90 -56.98 -3.40
C GLU A 152 -15.00 -57.64 -4.46
N LEU A 153 -14.10 -56.88 -5.09
CA LEU A 153 -13.13 -57.41 -6.04
C LEU A 153 -12.17 -58.42 -5.40
N THR A 154 -11.75 -58.17 -4.16
CA THR A 154 -10.88 -59.09 -3.40
C THR A 154 -11.60 -60.41 -3.13
N LYS A 155 -12.90 -60.35 -2.79
CA LYS A 155 -13.74 -61.53 -2.60
C LYS A 155 -13.90 -62.32 -3.90
N GLN A 156 -14.16 -61.65 -5.03
CA GLN A 156 -14.25 -62.30 -6.34
C GLN A 156 -12.93 -62.94 -6.75
N LEU A 157 -11.80 -62.26 -6.56
CA LEU A 157 -10.46 -62.83 -6.81
C LEU A 157 -10.21 -64.10 -5.98
N LYS A 158 -10.60 -64.10 -4.70
CA LYS A 158 -10.46 -65.28 -3.84
C LYS A 158 -11.30 -66.46 -4.35
N GLN A 159 -12.53 -66.21 -4.77
CA GLN A 159 -13.40 -67.24 -5.37
C GLN A 159 -12.83 -67.80 -6.68
N LEU A 160 -12.35 -66.93 -7.57
CA LEU A 160 -11.76 -67.33 -8.84
C LEU A 160 -10.48 -68.14 -8.65
N ARG A 161 -9.60 -67.75 -7.71
CA ARG A 161 -8.40 -68.51 -7.35
C ARG A 161 -8.74 -69.90 -6.82
N ALA A 162 -9.72 -70.01 -5.93
CA ALA A 162 -10.18 -71.30 -5.41
C ALA A 162 -10.73 -72.20 -6.55
N ARG A 163 -11.54 -71.63 -7.44
CA ARG A 163 -12.06 -72.35 -8.62
C ARG A 163 -10.93 -72.80 -9.54
N GLN A 164 -9.94 -71.96 -9.80
CA GLN A 164 -8.79 -72.30 -10.62
C GLN A 164 -8.03 -73.50 -10.04
N GLN A 165 -7.84 -73.53 -8.72
CA GLN A 165 -7.14 -74.63 -8.04
C GLN A 165 -7.93 -75.96 -8.17
N VAL A 166 -9.24 -75.94 -7.93
CA VAL A 166 -10.11 -77.11 -8.14
C VAL A 166 -10.06 -77.61 -9.58
N LEU A 167 -10.10 -76.70 -10.55
CA LEU A 167 -10.01 -77.06 -11.97
C LEU A 167 -8.66 -77.65 -12.34
N LYS A 168 -7.55 -77.14 -11.79
CA LYS A 168 -6.21 -77.71 -11.98
C LYS A 168 -6.12 -79.14 -11.44
N GLU A 169 -6.66 -79.39 -10.24
CA GLU A 169 -6.69 -80.73 -9.65
C GLU A 169 -7.53 -81.71 -10.50
N ARG A 170 -8.70 -81.25 -10.99
CA ARG A 170 -9.52 -82.04 -11.91
C ARG A 170 -8.79 -82.33 -13.22
N MET A 171 -8.14 -81.33 -13.81
CA MET A 171 -7.37 -81.50 -15.05
C MET A 171 -6.25 -82.53 -14.86
N ALA A 172 -5.51 -82.47 -13.76
CA ALA A 172 -4.49 -83.46 -13.43
C ALA A 172 -5.09 -84.88 -13.25
N LYS A 173 -6.23 -84.99 -12.57
CA LYS A 173 -6.94 -86.27 -12.39
C LYS A 173 -7.38 -86.88 -13.72
N TYR A 174 -7.89 -86.05 -14.64
CA TYR A 174 -8.43 -86.53 -15.91
C TYR A 174 -7.37 -86.70 -17.02
N LYS A 175 -6.19 -86.10 -16.86
CA LYS A 175 -5.06 -86.23 -17.79
C LYS A 175 -4.64 -87.68 -18.04
N ILE A 176 -4.79 -88.56 -17.04
CA ILE A 176 -4.51 -89.99 -17.19
C ILE A 176 -5.39 -90.63 -18.28
N TYR A 177 -6.67 -90.23 -18.36
CA TYR A 177 -7.58 -90.75 -19.38
C TYR A 177 -7.29 -90.14 -20.74
N GLU A 178 -6.95 -88.85 -20.80
CA GLU A 178 -6.49 -88.21 -22.03
C GLU A 178 -5.24 -88.93 -22.58
N ASP A 179 -4.21 -89.12 -21.76
CA ASP A 179 -2.97 -89.79 -22.16
C ASP A 179 -3.23 -91.24 -22.59
N TYR A 180 -4.15 -91.95 -21.92
CA TYR A 180 -4.58 -93.29 -22.31
C TYR A 180 -5.30 -93.28 -23.67
N LEU A 181 -6.27 -92.37 -23.85
CA LEU A 181 -7.04 -92.26 -25.09
C LEU A 181 -6.16 -91.87 -26.29
N MET A 182 -5.24 -90.94 -26.09
CA MET A 182 -4.24 -90.54 -27.09
C MET A 182 -3.33 -91.71 -27.46
N LYS A 183 -2.83 -92.48 -26.48
CA LYS A 183 -2.06 -93.70 -26.77
C LYS A 183 -2.90 -94.75 -27.50
N THR A 184 -4.19 -94.89 -27.20
CA THR A 184 -5.05 -95.85 -27.92
C THR A 184 -5.33 -95.44 -29.36
N LEU A 185 -5.39 -94.14 -29.64
CA LEU A 185 -5.55 -93.61 -30.99
C LEU A 185 -4.36 -93.99 -31.90
N ASP A 186 -3.14 -94.05 -31.36
CA ASP A 186 -1.94 -94.49 -32.10
C ASP A 186 -2.01 -95.96 -32.56
N TYR A 187 -2.84 -96.79 -31.92
CA TYR A 187 -3.02 -98.21 -32.27
C TYR A 187 -4.25 -98.47 -33.15
N LEU A 188 -5.07 -97.47 -33.44
CA LEU A 188 -6.28 -97.60 -34.25
C LEU A 188 -5.98 -97.30 -35.73
N PRO A 189 -6.38 -98.19 -36.68
CA PRO A 189 -6.28 -97.89 -38.10
C PRO A 189 -7.09 -96.65 -38.46
N SER A 190 -6.56 -95.81 -39.37
CA SER A 190 -7.13 -94.52 -39.79
C SER A 190 -8.59 -94.57 -40.27
N ASN A 191 -9.13 -95.77 -40.50
CA ASN A 191 -10.41 -96.06 -41.14
C ASN A 191 -11.50 -96.41 -40.10
N TYR A 192 -11.19 -96.41 -38.79
CA TYR A 192 -12.09 -96.87 -37.73
C TYR A 192 -13.31 -95.96 -37.49
N LEU A 193 -13.22 -94.68 -37.85
CA LEU A 193 -14.29 -93.69 -37.65
C LEU A 193 -15.31 -93.63 -38.81
N GLU A 194 -15.08 -94.33 -39.92
CA GLU A 194 -15.94 -94.21 -41.10
C GLU A 194 -17.22 -95.05 -41.03
N ASN A 195 -17.32 -96.04 -40.13
CA ASN A 195 -18.50 -96.89 -40.04
C ASN A 195 -19.36 -96.61 -38.80
N GLY A 196 -20.40 -95.82 -39.02
CA GLY A 196 -21.75 -96.27 -38.63
C GLY A 196 -22.30 -95.87 -37.27
N SER A 197 -21.87 -94.78 -36.66
CA SER A 197 -22.65 -94.08 -35.64
C SER A 197 -22.31 -92.60 -35.69
N GLU A 198 -23.27 -91.75 -36.04
CA GLU A 198 -23.12 -90.30 -35.93
C GLU A 198 -22.53 -89.98 -34.56
N SER A 199 -21.32 -89.42 -34.52
CA SER A 199 -20.65 -89.05 -33.28
C SER A 199 -21.55 -88.06 -32.54
N LEU A 200 -22.31 -88.54 -31.54
CA LEU A 200 -23.22 -87.74 -30.72
C LEU A 200 -22.52 -86.55 -30.04
N VAL A 201 -21.18 -86.61 -29.98
CA VAL A 201 -20.30 -85.57 -29.45
C VAL A 201 -20.12 -84.42 -30.44
N MET A 202 -20.07 -84.67 -31.76
CA MET A 202 -19.84 -83.61 -32.76
C MET A 202 -20.96 -82.56 -32.83
N PRO A 203 -22.26 -82.90 -32.75
CA PRO A 203 -23.31 -81.90 -32.62
C PRO A 203 -23.18 -81.02 -31.36
N ILE A 204 -22.73 -81.58 -30.24
CA ILE A 204 -22.50 -80.85 -28.99
C ILE A 204 -21.31 -79.89 -29.15
N ILE A 205 -20.21 -80.37 -29.75
CA ILE A 205 -19.04 -79.54 -30.06
C ILE A 205 -19.44 -78.39 -30.99
N ARG A 206 -20.13 -78.67 -32.10
CA ARG A 206 -20.59 -77.63 -33.05
C ARG A 206 -21.52 -76.61 -32.40
N ARG A 207 -22.39 -77.04 -31.48
CA ARG A 207 -23.26 -76.12 -30.72
C ARG A 207 -22.45 -75.25 -29.76
N HIS A 208 -21.48 -75.82 -29.06
CA HIS A 208 -20.57 -75.06 -28.20
C HIS A 208 -19.74 -74.07 -29.01
N GLU A 209 -19.20 -74.47 -30.16
CA GLU A 209 -18.47 -73.58 -31.08
C GLU A 209 -19.35 -72.42 -31.52
N THR A 210 -20.59 -72.69 -31.94
CA THR A 210 -21.55 -71.64 -32.34
C THR A 210 -21.87 -70.69 -31.17
N LEU A 211 -22.08 -71.22 -29.96
CA LEU A 211 -22.30 -70.42 -28.75
C LEU A 211 -21.08 -69.59 -28.36
N SER A 212 -19.87 -70.15 -28.53
CA SER A 212 -18.62 -69.45 -28.25
C SER A 212 -18.40 -68.30 -29.22
N ILE A 213 -18.67 -68.52 -30.52
CA ILE A 213 -18.59 -67.48 -31.55
C ILE A 213 -19.58 -66.35 -31.25
N THR A 214 -20.86 -66.68 -31.02
CA THR A 214 -21.88 -65.68 -30.69
C THR A 214 -21.59 -64.93 -29.39
N HIS A 215 -21.01 -65.58 -28.38
CA HIS A 215 -20.57 -64.91 -27.16
C HIS A 215 -19.42 -63.93 -27.43
N GLN A 216 -18.47 -64.31 -28.27
CA GLN A 216 -17.35 -63.46 -28.64
C GLN A 216 -17.81 -62.23 -29.45
N GLU A 217 -18.77 -62.40 -30.37
CA GLU A 217 -19.42 -61.30 -31.10
C GLU A 217 -20.17 -60.34 -30.16
N LEU A 218 -20.87 -60.88 -29.16
CA LEU A 218 -21.55 -60.07 -28.14
C LEU A 218 -20.57 -59.26 -27.29
N LEU A 219 -19.43 -59.85 -26.91
CA LEU A 219 -18.37 -59.13 -26.18
C LEU A 219 -17.75 -58.02 -27.02
N GLN A 220 -17.50 -58.27 -28.32
CA GLN A 220 -17.03 -57.23 -29.23
C GLN A 220 -18.03 -56.08 -29.36
N ARG A 221 -19.33 -56.39 -29.43
CA ARG A 221 -20.38 -55.37 -29.47
C ARG A 221 -20.48 -54.58 -28.16
N LEU A 222 -20.34 -55.25 -27.01
CA LEU A 222 -20.29 -54.58 -25.71
C LEU A 222 -19.12 -53.59 -25.67
N TRP A 223 -17.93 -54.04 -26.08
CA TRP A 223 -16.73 -53.21 -26.09
C TRP A 223 -16.88 -51.97 -26.98
N HIS A 224 -17.45 -52.12 -28.18
CA HIS A 224 -17.73 -50.96 -29.04
C HIS A 224 -18.74 -49.98 -28.41
N LEU A 225 -19.77 -50.48 -27.73
CA LEU A 225 -20.71 -49.60 -27.02
C LEU A 225 -20.04 -48.89 -25.83
N GLU A 226 -19.13 -49.56 -25.11
CA GLU A 226 -18.33 -48.95 -24.05
C GLU A 226 -17.43 -47.84 -24.60
N GLU A 227 -16.76 -48.06 -25.73
CA GLU A 227 -15.97 -47.03 -26.41
C GLU A 227 -16.83 -45.83 -26.85
N GLU A 228 -18.02 -46.07 -27.41
CA GLU A 228 -18.95 -45.00 -27.81
C GLU A 228 -19.39 -44.17 -26.60
N VAL A 229 -19.64 -44.82 -25.46
CA VAL A 229 -19.99 -44.14 -24.20
C VAL A 229 -18.81 -43.33 -23.68
N GLU A 230 -17.60 -43.90 -23.64
CA GLU A 230 -16.39 -43.18 -23.22
C GLU A 230 -16.12 -41.98 -24.12
N HIS A 231 -16.22 -42.15 -25.43
CA HIS A 231 -16.05 -41.06 -26.38
C HIS A 231 -17.08 -39.95 -26.16
N SER A 232 -18.36 -40.31 -25.97
CA SER A 232 -19.43 -39.36 -25.67
C SER A 232 -19.19 -38.62 -24.35
N GLN A 233 -18.67 -39.30 -23.32
CA GLN A 233 -18.31 -38.68 -22.05
C GLN A 233 -17.14 -37.71 -22.19
N GLN A 234 -16.10 -38.07 -22.94
CA GLN A 234 -14.97 -37.19 -23.25
C GLN A 234 -15.42 -35.94 -24.01
N GLN A 235 -16.28 -36.09 -25.03
CA GLN A 235 -16.87 -34.96 -25.74
C GLN A 235 -17.68 -34.04 -24.82
N LEU A 236 -18.51 -34.62 -23.94
CA LEU A 236 -19.26 -33.85 -22.95
C LEU A 236 -18.33 -33.07 -22.01
N GLN A 237 -17.23 -33.68 -21.59
CA GLN A 237 -16.25 -33.04 -20.72
C GLN A 237 -15.53 -31.89 -21.44
N SER A 238 -15.15 -32.07 -22.71
CA SER A 238 -14.60 -31.01 -23.55
C SER A 238 -15.58 -29.84 -23.70
N MET A 239 -16.86 -30.12 -24.01
CA MET A 239 -17.89 -29.08 -24.12
C MET A 239 -18.11 -28.32 -22.80
N LYS A 240 -18.04 -29.02 -21.65
CA LYS A 240 -18.13 -28.36 -20.33
C LYS A 240 -16.94 -27.44 -20.06
N GLN A 241 -15.73 -27.87 -20.43
CA GLN A 241 -14.52 -27.04 -20.29
C GLN A 241 -14.61 -25.80 -21.19
N ASP A 242 -14.97 -25.96 -22.46
CA ASP A 242 -15.17 -24.85 -23.41
C ASP A 242 -16.22 -23.85 -22.91
N HIS A 243 -17.33 -24.36 -22.37
CA HIS A 243 -18.36 -23.49 -21.79
C HIS A 243 -17.85 -22.73 -20.56
N SER A 244 -17.06 -23.38 -19.70
CA SER A 244 -16.42 -22.72 -18.55
C SER A 244 -15.45 -21.62 -18.99
N ILE A 245 -14.66 -21.86 -20.03
CA ILE A 245 -13.76 -20.85 -20.62
C ILE A 245 -14.57 -19.67 -21.16
N LYS A 246 -15.63 -19.92 -21.94
CA LYS A 246 -16.51 -18.86 -22.47
C LYS A 246 -17.13 -18.01 -21.36
N LYS A 247 -17.58 -18.64 -20.27
CA LYS A 247 -18.11 -17.93 -19.09
C LYS A 247 -17.04 -17.03 -18.46
N LEU A 248 -15.80 -17.50 -18.38
CA LEU A 248 -14.69 -16.73 -17.83
C LEU A 248 -14.33 -15.53 -18.73
N MET A 249 -14.31 -15.72 -20.05
CA MET A 249 -14.10 -14.61 -21.00
C MET A 249 -15.20 -13.55 -20.91
N ALA A 250 -16.47 -13.97 -20.88
CA ALA A 250 -17.60 -13.04 -20.74
C ALA A 250 -17.55 -12.26 -19.42
N ASN A 251 -17.15 -12.91 -18.32
CA ASN A 251 -16.96 -12.24 -17.03
C ASN A 251 -15.80 -11.23 -17.08
N LYS A 252 -14.72 -11.55 -17.80
CA LYS A 252 -13.60 -10.63 -18.01
C LYS A 252 -14.05 -9.39 -18.80
N GLU A 253 -14.74 -9.58 -19.93
CA GLU A 253 -15.30 -8.47 -20.72
C GLU A 253 -16.25 -7.59 -19.89
N LEU A 254 -17.08 -8.21 -19.06
CA LEU A 254 -17.98 -7.48 -18.15
C LEU A 254 -17.20 -6.64 -17.13
N SER A 255 -16.11 -7.17 -16.57
CA SER A 255 -15.24 -6.43 -15.65
C SER A 255 -14.51 -5.26 -16.35
N GLU A 256 -14.06 -5.46 -17.59
CA GLU A 256 -13.42 -4.41 -18.39
C GLU A 256 -14.39 -3.27 -18.69
N LEU A 257 -15.61 -3.59 -19.14
CA LEU A 257 -16.67 -2.62 -19.38
C LEU A 257 -17.10 -1.88 -18.10
N GLN A 258 -17.15 -2.56 -16.96
CA GLN A 258 -17.41 -1.92 -15.66
C GLN A 258 -16.31 -0.92 -15.29
N SER A 259 -15.04 -1.30 -15.47
CA SER A 259 -13.92 -0.40 -15.20
C SER A 259 -13.94 0.84 -16.12
N GLU A 260 -14.28 0.65 -17.39
CA GLU A 260 -14.40 1.75 -18.34
C GLU A 260 -15.54 2.71 -17.96
N LEU A 261 -16.69 2.16 -17.56
CA LEU A 261 -17.84 2.93 -17.09
C LEU A 261 -17.51 3.76 -15.83
N GLU A 262 -16.81 3.19 -14.86
CA GLU A 262 -16.39 3.94 -13.66
C GLU A 262 -15.35 5.03 -13.98
N SER A 263 -14.41 4.76 -14.90
CA SER A 263 -13.46 5.77 -15.40
C SER A 263 -14.17 6.94 -16.10
N LEU A 264 -15.17 6.65 -16.94
CA LEU A 264 -15.97 7.67 -17.61
C LEU A 264 -16.82 8.49 -16.63
N LYS A 265 -17.42 7.83 -15.63
CA LYS A 265 -18.17 8.53 -14.56
C LYS A 265 -17.28 9.50 -13.80
N GLU A 266 -16.07 9.08 -13.43
CA GLU A 266 -15.15 9.93 -12.69
C GLU A 266 -14.69 11.13 -13.53
N LYS A 267 -14.40 10.93 -14.82
CA LYS A 267 -14.12 12.03 -15.75
C LYS A 267 -15.29 13.01 -15.86
N ASN A 268 -16.53 12.51 -15.92
CA ASN A 268 -17.72 13.35 -15.98
C ASN A 268 -17.89 14.17 -14.68
N ARG A 269 -17.72 13.52 -13.52
CA ARG A 269 -17.73 14.20 -12.21
C ARG A 269 -16.68 15.31 -12.14
N GLN A 270 -15.46 15.05 -12.64
CA GLN A 270 -14.41 16.06 -12.69
C GLN A 270 -14.78 17.24 -13.60
N ALA A 271 -15.39 16.97 -14.76
CA ALA A 271 -15.86 18.01 -15.68
C ALA A 271 -16.97 18.87 -15.05
N GLU A 272 -17.92 18.26 -14.33
CA GLU A 272 -18.97 18.99 -13.60
C GLU A 272 -18.40 19.92 -12.53
N VAL A 273 -17.44 19.44 -11.74
CA VAL A 273 -16.76 20.27 -10.72
C VAL A 273 -16.03 21.45 -11.37
N ASN A 274 -15.31 21.21 -12.47
CA ASN A 274 -14.61 22.27 -13.19
C ASN A 274 -15.60 23.32 -13.74
N LEU A 275 -16.72 22.89 -14.31
CA LEU A 275 -17.75 23.80 -14.81
C LEU A 275 -18.33 24.68 -13.69
N LEU A 276 -18.62 24.09 -12.52
CA LEU A 276 -19.10 24.85 -11.36
C LEU A 276 -18.07 25.87 -10.86
N MET A 277 -16.78 25.51 -10.90
CA MET A 277 -15.70 26.42 -10.52
C MET A 277 -15.61 27.63 -11.48
N GLU A 278 -15.64 27.39 -12.78
CA GLU A 278 -15.63 28.45 -13.81
C GLU A 278 -16.89 29.35 -13.72
N GLN A 279 -18.05 28.77 -13.44
CA GLN A 279 -19.27 29.53 -13.16
C GLN A 279 -19.13 30.40 -11.90
N GLY A 280 -18.48 29.88 -10.85
CA GLY A 280 -18.15 30.66 -9.66
C GLY A 280 -17.25 31.85 -9.96
N GLN A 281 -16.16 31.63 -10.68
CA GLN A 281 -15.20 32.68 -11.06
C GLN A 281 -15.83 33.75 -11.96
N SER A 282 -16.63 33.34 -12.95
CA SER A 282 -17.33 34.29 -13.82
C SER A 282 -18.33 35.14 -13.04
N ARG A 283 -19.06 34.55 -12.09
CA ARG A 283 -19.97 35.29 -11.19
C ARG A 283 -19.22 36.30 -10.33
N GLU A 284 -18.07 35.93 -9.77
CA GLU A 284 -17.22 36.85 -8.98
C GLU A 284 -16.73 38.03 -9.83
N LYS A 285 -16.24 37.77 -11.05
CA LYS A 285 -15.83 38.83 -11.99
C LYS A 285 -16.97 39.78 -12.34
N VAL A 286 -18.17 39.25 -12.59
CA VAL A 286 -19.37 40.07 -12.87
C VAL A 286 -19.73 40.94 -11.67
N GLU A 287 -19.65 40.39 -10.45
CA GLU A 287 -19.92 41.14 -9.22
C GLU A 287 -18.88 42.24 -8.98
N GLU A 288 -17.60 41.95 -9.19
CA GLU A 288 -16.51 42.94 -9.07
C GLU A 288 -16.67 44.09 -10.07
N VAL A 289 -16.95 43.77 -11.34
CA VAL A 289 -17.24 44.80 -12.37
C VAL A 289 -18.48 45.60 -11.99
N GLY A 290 -19.54 44.97 -11.48
CA GLY A 290 -20.73 45.66 -11.00
C GLY A 290 -20.43 46.64 -9.87
N ARG A 291 -19.64 46.25 -8.86
CA ARG A 291 -19.20 47.13 -7.77
C ARG A 291 -18.36 48.30 -8.27
N LEU A 292 -17.44 48.05 -9.21
CA LEU A 292 -16.63 49.11 -9.82
C LEU A 292 -17.49 50.13 -10.57
N LEU A 293 -18.45 49.68 -11.37
CA LEU A 293 -19.39 50.54 -12.08
C LEU A 293 -20.22 51.40 -11.13
N MET A 294 -20.74 50.80 -10.04
CA MET A 294 -21.45 51.56 -9.00
C MET A 294 -20.55 52.61 -8.34
N ALA A 295 -19.29 52.28 -8.02
CA ALA A 295 -18.36 53.23 -7.43
C ALA A 295 -18.03 54.39 -8.38
N ILE A 296 -17.87 54.12 -9.69
CA ILE A 296 -17.66 55.15 -10.71
C ILE A 296 -18.87 56.07 -10.79
N ASN A 297 -20.10 55.52 -10.85
CA ASN A 297 -21.32 56.32 -10.88
C ASN A 297 -21.44 57.21 -9.63
N ASN A 298 -21.22 56.64 -8.43
CA ASN A 298 -21.27 57.40 -7.18
C ASN A 298 -20.24 58.55 -7.14
N LEU A 299 -19.02 58.31 -7.64
CA LEU A 299 -17.99 59.35 -7.72
C LEU A 299 -18.34 60.41 -8.78
N ALA A 300 -18.89 60.00 -9.91
CA ALA A 300 -19.32 60.91 -10.97
C ALA A 300 -20.46 61.84 -10.50
N GLU A 301 -21.39 61.34 -9.70
CA GLU A 301 -22.44 62.15 -9.07
C GLU A 301 -21.84 63.21 -8.12
N GLN A 302 -20.85 62.84 -7.31
CA GLN A 302 -20.22 63.76 -6.34
C GLN A 302 -19.30 64.80 -7.00
N CYS A 303 -18.66 64.42 -8.10
CA CYS A 303 -17.66 65.23 -8.81
C CYS A 303 -18.23 65.84 -10.10
N TYR A 304 -19.55 66.02 -10.18
CA TYR A 304 -20.20 66.50 -11.38
C TYR A 304 -19.71 67.90 -11.79
N LEU A 305 -19.36 68.04 -13.07
CA LEU A 305 -18.94 69.28 -13.68
C LEU A 305 -20.00 69.76 -14.68
N PRO A 306 -20.53 70.99 -14.57
CA PRO A 306 -21.59 71.50 -15.45
C PRO A 306 -21.21 71.61 -16.94
N ALA A 307 -19.93 71.47 -17.28
CA ALA A 307 -19.45 71.45 -18.67
C ALA A 307 -19.72 70.12 -19.40
N TYR A 308 -20.13 69.09 -18.65
CA TYR A 308 -20.42 67.75 -19.15
C TYR A 308 -21.94 67.51 -19.22
N GLU A 309 -22.38 66.60 -20.10
CA GLU A 309 -23.80 66.24 -20.32
C GLU A 309 -24.49 65.66 -19.05
N THR A 310 -25.75 65.23 -19.16
CA THR A 310 -26.45 64.58 -18.03
C THR A 310 -25.84 63.21 -17.70
N LEU A 311 -25.73 62.89 -16.41
CA LEU A 311 -25.12 61.63 -15.94
C LEU A 311 -25.74 60.36 -16.55
N GLU A 312 -27.05 60.35 -16.81
CA GLU A 312 -27.76 59.19 -17.36
C GLU A 312 -27.33 58.81 -18.79
N ASN A 313 -26.78 59.76 -19.56
CA ASN A 313 -26.41 59.55 -20.96
C ASN A 313 -24.90 59.37 -21.19
N MET A 314 -24.10 59.44 -20.13
CA MET A 314 -22.65 59.27 -20.24
C MET A 314 -22.22 57.81 -20.24
N ASN A 315 -21.18 57.51 -21.01
CA ASN A 315 -20.48 56.25 -20.88
C ASN A 315 -19.54 56.30 -19.65
N VAL A 316 -19.20 55.11 -19.14
CA VAL A 316 -18.36 54.93 -17.93
C VAL A 316 -17.00 55.61 -18.08
N LEU A 317 -16.41 55.58 -19.28
CA LEU A 317 -15.10 56.16 -19.55
C LEU A 317 -15.14 57.71 -19.50
N THR A 318 -16.22 58.31 -20.02
CA THR A 318 -16.48 59.75 -19.92
C THR A 318 -16.73 60.18 -18.49
N MET A 319 -17.46 59.38 -17.69
CA MET A 319 -17.63 59.65 -16.26
C MET A 319 -16.29 59.63 -15.51
N MET A 320 -15.42 58.64 -15.77
CA MET A 320 -14.09 58.58 -15.15
C MET A 320 -13.20 59.74 -15.55
N ASN A 321 -13.25 60.19 -16.81
CA ASN A 321 -12.50 61.35 -17.28
C ASN A 321 -12.96 62.64 -16.59
N MET A 322 -14.27 62.82 -16.41
CA MET A 322 -14.84 63.95 -15.67
C MET A 322 -14.39 63.93 -14.19
N VAL A 323 -14.50 62.78 -13.51
CA VAL A 323 -14.03 62.61 -12.11
C VAL A 323 -12.53 62.94 -12.01
N LYS A 324 -11.73 62.49 -12.97
CA LYS A 324 -10.30 62.80 -13.02
C LYS A 324 -10.05 64.30 -13.18
N GLU A 325 -10.76 64.97 -14.08
CA GLU A 325 -10.64 66.41 -14.29
C GLU A 325 -11.00 67.20 -13.03
N TYR A 326 -12.11 66.84 -12.37
CA TYR A 326 -12.53 67.43 -11.11
C TYR A 326 -11.46 67.30 -10.02
N ILE A 327 -10.90 66.09 -9.85
CA ILE A 327 -9.85 65.83 -8.86
C ILE A 327 -8.58 66.64 -9.18
N MET A 328 -8.19 66.71 -10.46
CA MET A 328 -7.01 67.47 -10.88
C MET A 328 -7.18 68.97 -10.61
N ASP A 329 -8.34 69.54 -10.95
CA ASP A 329 -8.64 70.94 -10.65
C ASP A 329 -8.63 71.21 -9.14
N LYS A 330 -9.28 70.35 -8.34
CA LYS A 330 -9.25 70.46 -6.87
C LYS A 330 -7.83 70.37 -6.31
N ALA A 331 -7.03 69.40 -6.76
CA ALA A 331 -5.64 69.27 -6.31
C ALA A 331 -4.81 70.50 -6.67
N ASP A 332 -5.03 71.10 -7.85
CA ASP A 332 -4.33 72.32 -8.24
C ASP A 332 -4.84 73.55 -7.48
N THR A 333 -6.14 73.64 -7.16
CA THR A 333 -6.65 74.67 -6.23
C THR A 333 -6.02 74.54 -4.84
N GLU A 334 -5.88 73.32 -4.33
CA GLU A 334 -5.26 73.06 -3.03
C GLU A 334 -3.77 73.40 -3.04
N LYS A 335 -3.02 73.03 -4.09
CA LYS A 335 -1.61 73.44 -4.25
C LYS A 335 -1.47 74.97 -4.29
N ARG A 336 -2.37 75.67 -4.99
CA ARG A 336 -2.39 77.14 -5.00
C ARG A 336 -2.67 77.69 -3.60
N ALA A 337 -3.62 77.12 -2.86
CA ALA A 337 -3.93 77.50 -1.48
C ALA A 337 -2.77 77.22 -0.51
N ARG A 338 -2.09 76.07 -0.62
CA ARG A 338 -0.89 75.76 0.17
C ARG A 338 0.26 76.71 -0.11
N ARG A 339 0.51 77.07 -1.38
CA ARG A 339 1.53 78.09 -1.71
C ARG A 339 1.22 79.46 -1.11
N LEU A 340 -0.06 79.81 -0.99
CA LEU A 340 -0.52 81.02 -0.28
C LEU A 340 -0.34 80.92 1.24
N MET A 341 -0.52 79.74 1.84
CA MET A 341 -0.24 79.50 3.25
C MET A 341 1.26 79.46 3.57
N GLU A 342 2.08 78.88 2.67
CA GLU A 342 3.55 78.83 2.80
C GLU A 342 4.17 80.23 2.67
N SER A 343 3.58 81.12 1.88
CA SER A 343 3.99 82.53 1.82
C SER A 343 3.60 83.34 3.08
N GLY A 344 2.68 82.83 3.90
CA GLY A 344 2.36 83.36 5.23
C GLY A 344 3.24 82.83 6.37
N SER A 345 4.01 81.77 6.15
CA SER A 345 4.85 81.10 7.16
C SER A 345 6.36 81.31 6.95
N ALA A 346 6.76 82.25 6.09
CA ALA A 346 8.16 82.52 5.74
C ALA A 346 8.89 83.48 6.70
N LEU A 347 8.58 83.45 7.99
CA LEU A 347 9.40 84.10 9.02
C LEU A 347 9.62 83.18 10.23
N THR A 348 10.08 81.95 10.01
CA THR A 348 11.10 81.32 10.89
C THR A 348 11.63 80.03 10.27
N SER A 349 12.96 79.93 10.25
CA SER A 349 13.77 78.72 10.23
C SER A 349 13.98 77.98 8.90
N ARG A 350 15.13 78.29 8.30
CA ARG A 350 15.91 77.46 7.36
C ARG A 350 16.41 76.20 8.07
N THR A 351 16.13 75.00 7.54
CA THR A 351 17.14 73.93 7.45
C THR A 351 16.75 72.81 6.48
N ALA A 352 17.65 72.58 5.52
CA ALA A 352 18.03 71.33 4.86
C ALA A 352 16.96 70.50 4.10
N LEU A 353 16.95 70.73 2.78
CA LEU A 353 16.65 69.74 1.74
C LEU A 353 17.73 68.65 1.71
N THR A 354 17.34 67.38 1.55
CA THR A 354 17.83 66.50 0.47
C THR A 354 16.93 65.27 0.37
N ASP A 355 16.16 65.22 -0.71
CA ASP A 355 15.50 64.01 -1.22
C ASP A 355 16.32 63.53 -2.43
N LYS A 356 16.73 62.26 -2.43
CA LYS A 356 17.20 61.56 -3.63
C LYS A 356 16.67 60.13 -3.61
N ARG A 357 15.73 59.88 -4.51
CA ARG A 357 15.42 58.57 -5.10
C ARG A 357 16.69 57.90 -5.62
N GLU A 358 16.81 56.60 -5.38
CA GLU A 358 17.23 55.67 -6.42
C GLU A 358 16.71 54.24 -6.15
N ARG A 359 16.57 53.52 -7.25
CA ARG A 359 15.79 52.32 -7.47
C ARG A 359 16.75 51.12 -7.58
N ALA A 360 16.25 49.93 -7.22
CA ALA A 360 16.78 48.58 -7.50
C ALA A 360 17.93 48.06 -6.61
N SER A 361 17.72 46.89 -6.00
CA SER A 361 18.33 45.64 -6.48
C SER A 361 17.92 44.46 -5.58
N MET A 362 17.52 43.38 -6.25
CA MET A 362 17.22 42.08 -5.67
C MET A 362 18.50 41.47 -5.05
N LYS A 363 18.38 40.88 -3.87
CA LYS A 363 19.30 39.83 -3.43
C LYS A 363 18.54 38.73 -2.68
N CYS A 364 18.44 37.59 -3.38
CA CYS A 364 18.20 36.29 -2.78
C CYS A 364 19.22 36.02 -1.68
N ILE A 365 18.74 35.64 -0.50
CA ILE A 365 19.52 34.87 0.47
C ILE A 365 18.78 33.54 0.63
N GLY A 366 19.23 32.56 -0.16
CA GLY A 366 18.84 31.17 0.04
C GLY A 366 19.55 30.63 1.26
N SER A 367 18.80 30.38 2.32
CA SER A 367 19.27 29.61 3.47
C SER A 367 18.73 28.19 3.32
N LYS A 368 19.57 27.27 2.84
CA LYS A 368 19.33 25.83 2.90
C LYS A 368 19.52 25.38 4.35
N THR A 369 18.43 25.20 5.08
CA THR A 369 18.38 24.36 6.28
C THR A 369 17.84 22.99 5.87
N GLN A 370 18.74 22.01 5.76
CA GLN A 370 18.38 20.60 5.74
C GLN A 370 17.93 20.21 7.15
N ILE A 371 16.63 20.06 7.31
CA ILE A 371 16.04 19.34 8.44
C ILE A 371 16.07 17.86 8.05
N LYS A 372 16.93 17.08 8.69
CA LYS A 372 16.85 15.61 8.70
C LYS A 372 15.64 15.22 9.56
N SER A 373 14.67 14.56 8.94
CA SER A 373 13.60 13.83 9.61
C SER A 373 13.89 12.31 9.56
N PRO A 374 13.43 11.53 10.55
CA PRO A 374 13.83 10.13 10.71
C PRO A 374 12.99 9.14 9.89
N SER A 375 13.68 8.09 9.43
CA SER A 375 13.24 6.69 9.26
C SER A 375 11.84 6.42 8.69
N LYS A 376 11.70 6.62 7.37
CA LYS A 376 10.97 5.69 6.49
C LYS A 376 12.01 5.10 5.54
N MET A 377 11.82 3.85 5.09
CA MET A 377 12.64 3.22 4.04
C MET A 377 12.99 4.27 2.98
N GLU A 378 14.28 4.45 2.67
CA GLU A 378 14.67 5.31 1.55
C GLU A 378 13.91 4.84 0.30
N ALA A 379 13.07 5.71 -0.23
CA ALA A 379 12.17 5.39 -1.33
C ALA A 379 12.99 4.90 -2.53
N GLY A 380 13.04 3.58 -2.74
CA GLY A 380 13.73 2.95 -3.87
C GLY A 380 14.70 1.81 -3.55
N SER A 381 15.04 1.53 -2.28
CA SER A 381 15.92 0.41 -1.93
C SER A 381 15.17 -0.95 -1.89
N LEU A 382 15.83 -2.03 -2.31
CA LEU A 382 15.34 -3.41 -2.27
C LEU A 382 15.72 -4.13 -0.97
N VAL A 383 16.93 -3.85 -0.48
CA VAL A 383 17.45 -4.30 0.81
C VAL A 383 18.05 -3.08 1.50
N SER A 384 17.54 -2.72 2.68
CA SER A 384 17.97 -1.53 3.41
C SER A 384 19.39 -1.69 3.97
N CYS A 385 20.01 -0.58 4.38
CA CYS A 385 21.16 -0.61 5.28
C CYS A 385 20.83 -1.38 6.57
N ARG A 386 21.86 -1.87 7.27
CA ARG A 386 21.70 -2.51 8.58
C ARG A 386 21.31 -1.45 9.62
N GLU A 387 20.14 -1.64 10.22
CA GLU A 387 19.55 -0.75 11.22
C GLU A 387 19.55 -1.42 12.60
N ASP A 388 19.43 -0.64 13.67
CA ASP A 388 19.19 -1.17 15.02
C ASP A 388 17.85 -1.92 15.06
N ILE A 389 17.74 -2.95 15.91
CA ILE A 389 16.51 -3.72 16.07
C ILE A 389 15.31 -2.84 16.47
N SER A 390 15.54 -1.69 17.09
CA SER A 390 14.50 -0.70 17.40
C SER A 390 13.80 -0.16 16.15
N ALA A 391 14.45 -0.22 14.99
CA ALA A 391 13.88 0.27 13.73
C ALA A 391 12.71 -0.59 13.22
N VAL A 392 12.49 -1.79 13.77
CA VAL A 392 11.32 -2.63 13.44
C VAL A 392 10.02 -2.00 13.96
N PHE A 393 10.05 -1.22 15.05
CA PHE A 393 8.87 -0.62 15.68
C PHE A 393 9.09 0.86 16.09
N PRO A 394 8.92 1.82 15.17
CA PRO A 394 9.12 3.24 15.49
C PRO A 394 8.05 3.84 16.43
N ASP A 395 6.83 3.28 16.46
CA ASP A 395 5.63 3.98 16.95
C ASP A 395 4.74 3.20 17.95
N GLN A 396 5.19 2.06 18.52
CA GLN A 396 4.39 1.25 19.45
C GLN A 396 5.00 1.11 20.85
N THR A 397 4.15 0.98 21.87
CA THR A 397 4.57 0.60 23.23
C THR A 397 5.21 -0.80 23.19
N PRO A 398 6.38 -1.00 23.82
CA PRO A 398 7.10 -2.26 23.74
C PRO A 398 6.26 -3.42 24.30
N ASP A 399 5.91 -4.36 23.42
CA ASP A 399 5.25 -5.63 23.76
C ASP A 399 6.28 -6.65 24.27
N ALA A 400 5.84 -7.68 24.99
CA ALA A 400 6.70 -8.76 25.49
C ALA A 400 7.56 -9.38 24.38
N LYS A 401 6.96 -9.65 23.21
CA LYS A 401 7.66 -10.12 22.00
C LYS A 401 8.77 -9.19 21.53
N TYR A 402 8.55 -7.88 21.58
CA TYR A 402 9.56 -6.91 21.16
C TYR A 402 10.76 -6.91 22.11
N ASN A 403 10.51 -7.01 23.41
CA ASN A 403 11.58 -7.08 24.41
C ASN A 403 12.39 -8.38 24.24
N GLU A 404 11.70 -9.49 23.97
CA GLU A 404 12.35 -10.76 23.66
C GLU A 404 13.20 -10.66 22.39
N LEU A 405 12.66 -10.13 21.30
CA LEU A 405 13.38 -9.95 20.03
C LEU A 405 14.61 -9.07 20.21
N SER A 406 14.45 -7.94 20.92
CA SER A 406 15.53 -6.98 21.21
C SER A 406 16.58 -7.52 22.18
N SER A 407 16.27 -8.60 22.92
CA SER A 407 17.23 -9.27 23.79
C SER A 407 18.14 -10.22 22.99
N GLN A 408 17.59 -10.92 21.99
CA GLN A 408 18.30 -11.92 21.19
C GLN A 408 19.03 -11.32 19.97
N TYR A 409 18.48 -10.25 19.38
CA TYR A 409 18.97 -9.66 18.14
C TYR A 409 19.42 -8.21 18.33
N SER A 410 20.52 -7.84 17.67
CA SER A 410 21.07 -6.47 17.75
C SER A 410 20.61 -5.57 16.62
N SER A 411 20.33 -6.14 15.44
CA SER A 411 20.14 -5.37 14.22
C SER A 411 19.19 -6.07 13.26
N VAL A 412 18.64 -5.30 12.33
CA VAL A 412 17.74 -5.75 11.27
C VAL A 412 18.13 -5.12 9.93
N ARG A 413 17.94 -5.85 8.82
CA ARG A 413 17.83 -5.25 7.48
C ARG A 413 16.42 -5.47 6.96
N LYS A 414 15.78 -4.39 6.51
CA LYS A 414 14.47 -4.43 5.89
C LYS A 414 14.59 -4.83 4.43
N VAL A 415 13.69 -5.68 3.96
CA VAL A 415 13.61 -6.08 2.55
C VAL A 415 12.34 -5.50 1.95
N ARG A 416 12.30 -5.25 0.64
CA ARG A 416 11.09 -4.77 -0.02
C ARG A 416 9.97 -5.81 0.04
N GLY A 417 8.78 -5.40 0.46
CA GLY A 417 7.56 -6.22 0.43
C GLY A 417 6.91 -6.26 -0.95
N ASP A 418 7.56 -6.91 -1.92
CA ASP A 418 7.10 -7.06 -3.31
C ASP A 418 6.72 -8.51 -3.66
N GLY A 419 6.40 -9.32 -2.66
CA GLY A 419 6.17 -10.77 -2.80
C GLY A 419 7.44 -11.60 -2.99
N ASN A 420 8.60 -10.99 -3.24
CA ASN A 420 9.89 -11.68 -3.39
C ASN A 420 10.76 -11.63 -2.13
N CYS A 421 10.22 -11.09 -1.04
CA CYS A 421 10.96 -10.76 0.17
C CYS A 421 11.72 -11.94 0.77
N PHE A 422 11.14 -13.15 0.81
CA PHE A 422 11.84 -14.34 1.31
C PHE A 422 13.09 -14.67 0.49
N TYR A 423 12.94 -14.88 -0.82
CA TYR A 423 14.04 -15.22 -1.72
C TYR A 423 15.16 -14.17 -1.68
N ARG A 424 14.77 -12.89 -1.64
CA ARG A 424 15.71 -11.77 -1.59
C ARG A 424 16.44 -11.71 -0.25
N ALA A 425 15.71 -11.87 0.87
CA ALA A 425 16.28 -11.91 2.21
C ALA A 425 17.23 -13.08 2.39
N LEU A 426 16.82 -14.28 1.99
CA LEU A 426 17.60 -15.51 2.10
C LEU A 426 18.91 -15.41 1.32
N CYS A 427 18.85 -14.98 0.06
CA CYS A 427 20.04 -14.87 -0.78
C CYS A 427 21.03 -13.84 -0.24
N PHE A 428 20.53 -12.66 0.14
CA PHE A 428 21.36 -11.61 0.70
C PHE A 428 22.04 -12.08 2.00
N ALA A 429 21.26 -12.61 2.95
CA ALA A 429 21.76 -13.08 4.23
C ALA A 429 22.78 -14.21 4.05
N HIS A 430 22.51 -15.16 3.14
CA HIS A 430 23.42 -16.27 2.90
C HIS A 430 24.74 -15.80 2.30
N LEU A 431 24.71 -14.97 1.26
CA LEU A 431 25.92 -14.41 0.65
C LEU A 431 26.72 -13.57 1.65
N GLU A 432 26.06 -12.72 2.44
CA GLU A 432 26.69 -11.91 3.48
C GLU A 432 27.37 -12.80 4.55
N SER A 433 26.75 -13.92 4.93
CA SER A 433 27.30 -14.85 5.93
C SER A 433 28.56 -15.58 5.48
N VAL A 434 28.71 -15.86 4.17
CA VAL A 434 29.84 -16.60 3.61
C VAL A 434 30.88 -15.71 2.94
N LEU A 435 30.61 -14.40 2.86
CA LEU A 435 31.35 -13.41 2.09
C LEU A 435 32.84 -13.37 2.45
N HIS A 436 33.11 -13.38 3.76
CA HIS A 436 34.45 -13.32 4.35
C HIS A 436 35.18 -14.68 4.36
N ASN A 437 34.55 -15.74 3.84
CA ASN A 437 35.11 -17.09 3.78
C ASN A 437 35.16 -17.57 2.32
N ALA A 438 36.30 -17.37 1.68
CA ALA A 438 36.52 -17.74 0.27
C ALA A 438 36.15 -19.19 -0.05
N ARG A 439 36.37 -20.15 0.87
CA ARG A 439 35.98 -21.55 0.66
C ARG A 439 34.47 -21.73 0.70
N ALA A 440 33.77 -21.07 1.62
CA ALA A 440 32.32 -21.14 1.72
C ALA A 440 31.65 -20.44 0.52
N LEU A 441 32.17 -19.28 0.10
CA LEU A 441 31.70 -18.57 -1.08
C LEU A 441 31.92 -19.38 -2.37
N GLN A 442 33.06 -20.07 -2.49
CA GLN A 442 33.32 -20.98 -3.60
C GLN A 442 32.37 -22.19 -3.58
N ARG A 443 32.09 -22.78 -2.41
CA ARG A 443 31.10 -23.86 -2.28
C ARG A 443 29.70 -23.42 -2.71
N PHE A 444 29.29 -22.21 -2.34
CA PHE A 444 28.02 -21.64 -2.81
C PHE A 444 28.00 -21.53 -4.33
N LYS A 445 29.06 -20.97 -4.94
CA LYS A 445 29.20 -20.88 -6.40
C LYS A 445 29.09 -22.26 -7.07
N ASP A 446 29.80 -23.25 -6.56
CA ASP A 446 29.79 -24.61 -7.09
C ASP A 446 28.41 -25.25 -6.96
N ARG A 447 27.69 -25.02 -5.84
CA ARG A 447 26.32 -25.48 -5.63
C ARG A 447 25.35 -24.86 -6.63
N MET A 448 25.47 -23.56 -6.93
CA MET A 448 24.65 -22.87 -7.95
C MET A 448 24.96 -23.34 -9.38
N ILE A 449 26.22 -23.64 -9.68
CA ILE A 449 26.58 -24.24 -10.98
C ILE A 449 25.96 -25.64 -11.09
N GLN A 450 26.09 -26.44 -10.04
CA GLN A 450 25.59 -27.81 -10.01
C GLN A 450 24.06 -27.87 -10.07
N SER A 451 23.34 -26.88 -9.51
CA SER A 451 21.88 -26.83 -9.59
C SER A 451 21.33 -26.69 -11.00
N SER A 452 22.14 -26.27 -11.99
CA SER A 452 21.72 -26.33 -13.40
C SER A 452 21.27 -27.73 -13.82
N LYS A 453 21.92 -28.79 -13.32
CA LYS A 453 21.55 -30.18 -13.61
C LYS A 453 20.21 -30.55 -12.98
N ASP A 454 19.92 -30.00 -11.80
CA ASP A 454 18.67 -30.26 -11.06
C ASP A 454 17.46 -29.63 -11.80
N LEU A 455 17.66 -28.49 -12.46
CA LEU A 455 16.67 -27.88 -13.36
C LEU A 455 16.55 -28.66 -14.68
N SER A 456 17.67 -29.11 -15.27
CA SER A 456 17.62 -29.89 -16.50
C SER A 456 16.94 -31.26 -16.30
N SER A 457 17.13 -31.92 -15.15
CA SER A 457 16.49 -33.21 -14.85
C SER A 457 14.97 -33.11 -14.71
N THR A 458 14.46 -31.93 -14.33
CA THR A 458 13.02 -31.65 -14.23
C THR A 458 12.39 -31.24 -15.57
N GLY A 459 13.20 -31.03 -16.61
CA GLY A 459 12.73 -30.68 -17.94
C GLY A 459 12.65 -29.18 -18.23
N PHE A 460 13.32 -28.33 -17.43
CA PHE A 460 13.52 -26.92 -17.77
C PHE A 460 14.50 -26.80 -18.95
N ASP A 461 14.14 -25.98 -19.93
CA ASP A 461 15.03 -25.68 -21.05
C ASP A 461 16.21 -24.81 -20.58
N GLU A 462 17.44 -25.16 -20.95
CA GLU A 462 18.64 -24.44 -20.50
C GLU A 462 18.57 -22.95 -20.85
N SER A 463 18.00 -22.59 -22.01
CA SER A 463 17.90 -21.19 -22.42
C SER A 463 16.99 -20.36 -21.51
N SER A 464 16.05 -20.99 -20.79
CA SER A 464 15.12 -20.32 -19.89
C SER A 464 15.77 -19.82 -18.59
N PHE A 465 16.80 -20.50 -18.09
CA PHE A 465 17.41 -20.18 -16.79
C PHE A 465 18.89 -19.76 -16.87
N LYS A 466 19.58 -20.00 -18.00
CA LYS A 466 21.02 -19.75 -18.15
C LYS A 466 21.44 -18.31 -17.84
N HIS A 467 20.66 -17.33 -18.28
CA HIS A 467 20.94 -15.92 -17.98
C HIS A 467 20.84 -15.63 -16.47
N HIS A 468 19.82 -16.18 -15.81
CA HIS A 468 19.61 -16.02 -14.37
C HIS A 468 20.73 -16.68 -13.56
N LEU A 469 21.13 -17.90 -13.90
CA LEU A 469 22.29 -18.57 -13.30
C LEU A 469 23.57 -17.76 -13.49
N SER A 470 23.81 -17.27 -14.70
CA SER A 470 24.98 -16.43 -15.00
C SER A 470 25.00 -15.15 -14.16
N THR A 471 23.82 -14.57 -13.91
CA THR A 471 23.68 -13.40 -13.03
C THR A 471 24.09 -13.73 -11.59
N VAL A 472 23.62 -14.85 -11.04
CA VAL A 472 24.01 -15.29 -9.68
C VAL A 472 25.52 -15.49 -9.59
N ILE A 473 26.13 -16.17 -10.58
CA ILE A 473 27.57 -16.42 -10.60
C ILE A 473 28.35 -15.11 -10.67
N ASN A 474 27.93 -14.16 -11.51
CA ASN A 474 28.56 -12.85 -11.63
C ASN A 474 28.49 -12.05 -10.32
N VAL A 475 27.38 -12.12 -9.58
CA VAL A 475 27.28 -11.50 -8.24
C VAL A 475 28.33 -12.10 -7.30
N VAL A 476 28.46 -13.42 -7.28
CA VAL A 476 29.46 -14.10 -6.44
C VAL A 476 30.89 -13.73 -6.83
N GLU A 477 31.21 -13.70 -8.13
CA GLU A 477 32.54 -13.34 -8.65
C GLU A 477 32.92 -11.90 -8.34
N GLN A 478 31.99 -10.94 -8.46
CA GLN A 478 32.26 -9.55 -8.10
C GLN A 478 32.50 -9.37 -6.61
N CYS A 479 31.81 -10.14 -5.77
CA CYS A 479 32.04 -10.14 -4.32
C CYS A 479 33.40 -10.75 -3.91
N GLN A 480 34.09 -11.47 -4.81
CA GLN A 480 35.43 -12.00 -4.55
C GLN A 480 36.56 -10.98 -4.80
N ALA A 481 36.30 -9.90 -5.53
CA ALA A 481 37.33 -9.00 -6.03
C ALA A 481 37.74 -7.88 -5.05
N ASP A 482 36.80 -7.06 -4.57
CA ASP A 482 37.07 -5.97 -3.60
C ASP A 482 35.77 -5.43 -2.95
N GLU A 483 35.89 -4.79 -1.78
CA GLU A 483 34.79 -4.17 -1.02
C GLU A 483 33.53 -5.05 -0.92
N GLN A 484 33.74 -6.29 -0.46
CA GLN A 484 32.78 -7.39 -0.63
C GLN A 484 31.35 -7.02 -0.20
N GLU A 485 31.18 -6.38 0.97
CA GLU A 485 29.86 -6.03 1.52
C GLU A 485 29.18 -4.90 0.73
N GLU A 486 29.93 -3.89 0.30
CA GLU A 486 29.39 -2.76 -0.47
C GLU A 486 29.03 -3.19 -1.89
N THR A 487 29.84 -4.07 -2.49
CA THR A 487 29.56 -4.69 -3.78
C THR A 487 28.31 -5.55 -3.73
N LEU A 488 28.17 -6.43 -2.72
CA LEU A 488 26.95 -7.24 -2.52
C LEU A 488 25.72 -6.34 -2.35
N PHE A 489 25.83 -5.32 -1.49
CA PHE A 489 24.76 -4.38 -1.22
C PHE A 489 24.31 -3.61 -2.46
N ARG A 490 25.26 -3.14 -3.27
CA ARG A 490 25.00 -2.45 -4.54
C ARG A 490 24.30 -3.37 -5.54
N LEU A 491 24.86 -4.55 -5.81
CA LEU A 491 24.33 -5.48 -6.82
C LEU A 491 22.92 -5.99 -6.47
N LEU A 492 22.65 -6.31 -5.20
CA LEU A 492 21.32 -6.77 -4.79
C LEU A 492 20.29 -5.64 -4.58
N ASN A 493 20.72 -4.37 -4.68
CA ASN A 493 19.82 -3.21 -4.80
C ASN A 493 19.57 -2.78 -6.26
N GLU A 494 20.29 -3.33 -7.23
CA GLU A 494 19.97 -3.15 -8.65
C GLU A 494 18.76 -4.04 -9.03
N GLN A 495 17.66 -3.42 -9.49
CA GLN A 495 16.39 -4.12 -9.73
C GLN A 495 16.55 -5.33 -10.65
N LEU A 496 17.20 -5.16 -11.80
CA LEU A 496 17.39 -6.25 -12.78
C LEU A 496 18.24 -7.39 -12.24
N THR A 497 19.35 -7.07 -11.57
CA THR A 497 20.27 -8.05 -10.97
C THR A 497 19.57 -8.83 -9.87
N SER A 498 18.94 -8.12 -8.93
CA SER A 498 18.26 -8.71 -7.78
C SER A 498 17.06 -9.56 -8.19
N ASP A 499 16.24 -9.11 -9.15
CA ASP A 499 15.09 -9.88 -9.63
C ASP A 499 15.52 -11.09 -10.48
N SER A 500 16.62 -10.99 -11.23
CA SER A 500 17.22 -12.13 -11.95
C SER A 500 17.74 -13.21 -10.98
N VAL A 501 18.35 -12.80 -9.86
CA VAL A 501 18.75 -13.70 -8.78
C VAL A 501 17.53 -14.37 -8.15
N VAL A 502 16.50 -13.60 -7.81
CA VAL A 502 15.23 -14.13 -7.26
C VAL A 502 14.59 -15.13 -8.22
N GLN A 503 14.50 -14.81 -9.52
CA GLN A 503 13.93 -15.71 -10.51
C GLN A 503 14.69 -17.04 -10.57
N TYR A 504 16.03 -17.02 -10.49
CA TYR A 504 16.82 -18.25 -10.44
C TYR A 504 16.47 -19.10 -9.21
N LEU A 505 16.35 -18.48 -8.03
CA LEU A 505 16.02 -19.19 -6.79
C LEU A 505 14.61 -19.77 -6.82
N ARG A 506 13.65 -19.07 -7.43
CA ARG A 506 12.29 -19.60 -7.67
C ARG A 506 12.31 -20.83 -8.57
N LEU A 507 13.06 -20.79 -9.68
CA LEU A 507 13.21 -21.93 -10.57
C LEU A 507 13.91 -23.12 -9.88
N LEU A 508 14.93 -22.86 -9.06
CA LEU A 508 15.59 -23.88 -8.24
C LEU A 508 14.63 -24.52 -7.24
N THR A 509 13.79 -23.71 -6.59
CA THR A 509 12.76 -24.19 -5.66
C THR A 509 11.76 -25.09 -6.39
N SER A 510 11.26 -24.65 -7.55
CA SER A 510 10.36 -25.45 -8.40
C SER A 510 11.01 -26.77 -8.83
N ALA A 511 12.28 -26.74 -9.25
CA ALA A 511 13.00 -27.94 -9.64
C ALA A 511 13.17 -28.91 -8.47
N HIS A 512 13.50 -28.42 -7.27
CA HIS A 512 13.65 -29.28 -6.08
C HIS A 512 12.32 -29.93 -5.66
N LEU A 513 11.23 -29.16 -5.68
CA LEU A 513 9.88 -29.68 -5.42
C LEU A 513 9.54 -30.80 -6.40
N GLN A 514 9.73 -30.57 -7.70
CA GLN A 514 9.38 -31.54 -8.74
C GLN A 514 10.29 -32.79 -8.73
N ASN A 515 11.59 -32.65 -8.44
CA ASN A 515 12.50 -33.80 -8.31
C ASN A 515 12.15 -34.71 -7.11
N HIS A 516 11.49 -34.16 -6.08
CA HIS A 516 11.09 -34.88 -4.87
C HIS A 516 9.56 -34.94 -4.71
N ALA A 517 8.85 -35.08 -5.84
CA ALA A 517 7.40 -34.97 -5.88
C ALA A 517 6.68 -35.94 -4.94
N ASP A 518 7.21 -37.15 -4.73
CA ASP A 518 6.63 -38.17 -3.85
C ASP A 518 6.47 -37.66 -2.41
N PHE A 519 7.40 -36.82 -1.94
CA PHE A 519 7.33 -36.20 -0.62
C PHE A 519 6.42 -34.97 -0.65
N PHE A 520 6.70 -34.02 -1.55
CA PHE A 520 6.07 -32.69 -1.51
C PHE A 520 4.62 -32.66 -1.98
N CYS A 521 4.16 -33.62 -2.79
CA CYS A 521 2.78 -33.65 -3.30
C CYS A 521 1.71 -33.70 -2.19
N ASN A 522 2.06 -34.20 -1.00
CA ASN A 522 1.16 -34.32 0.14
C ASN A 522 0.98 -33.01 0.92
N PHE A 523 1.81 -32.00 0.66
CA PHE A 523 1.86 -30.76 1.43
C PHE A 523 1.34 -29.53 0.65
N VAL A 524 0.96 -29.70 -0.63
CA VAL A 524 0.52 -28.61 -1.50
C VAL A 524 -0.98 -28.67 -1.80
N GLU A 525 -1.65 -27.52 -1.75
CA GLU A 525 -3.08 -27.40 -2.08
C GLU A 525 -3.31 -27.11 -3.58
N ALA A 526 -2.87 -28.01 -4.47
CA ALA A 526 -3.05 -27.88 -5.92
C ALA A 526 -3.47 -29.19 -6.58
N PRO A 527 -4.04 -29.18 -7.81
CA PRO A 527 -4.42 -30.41 -8.52
C PRO A 527 -3.23 -31.37 -8.75
N ASN A 528 -2.03 -30.81 -8.89
CA ASN A 528 -0.77 -31.53 -8.94
C ASN A 528 0.39 -30.56 -8.62
N LEU A 529 1.55 -31.12 -8.28
CA LEU A 529 2.73 -30.34 -7.88
C LEU A 529 3.25 -29.44 -9.00
N LYS A 530 3.14 -29.86 -10.27
CA LYS A 530 3.58 -29.06 -11.40
C LYS A 530 2.76 -27.78 -11.55
N THR A 531 1.44 -27.85 -11.32
CA THR A 531 0.55 -26.69 -11.31
C THR A 531 0.89 -25.74 -10.16
N TYR A 532 1.14 -26.27 -8.96
CA TYR A 532 1.61 -25.47 -7.82
C TYR A 532 2.91 -24.73 -8.15
N CYS A 533 3.91 -25.45 -8.66
CA CYS A 533 5.19 -24.88 -9.07
C CYS A 533 5.03 -23.72 -10.07
N HIS A 534 4.23 -23.89 -11.12
CA HIS A 534 4.07 -22.84 -12.14
C HIS A 534 3.29 -21.61 -11.62
N GLN A 535 2.30 -21.81 -10.75
CA GLN A 535 1.38 -20.73 -10.33
C GLN A 535 1.88 -19.97 -9.09
N GLU A 536 2.44 -20.69 -8.12
CA GLU A 536 2.79 -20.13 -6.80
C GLU A 536 4.31 -19.92 -6.65
N VAL A 537 5.14 -20.78 -7.25
CA VAL A 537 6.60 -20.75 -7.02
C VAL A 537 7.34 -19.97 -8.12
N GLU A 538 7.16 -20.35 -9.39
CA GLU A 538 7.89 -19.80 -10.53
C GLU A 538 7.49 -18.38 -10.88
N ALA A 539 6.23 -18.02 -10.59
CA ALA A 539 5.69 -16.69 -10.81
C ALA A 539 6.32 -15.66 -9.84
N MET A 540 6.79 -14.55 -10.39
CA MET A 540 7.33 -13.45 -9.59
C MET A 540 6.24 -12.78 -8.74
N ALA A 541 6.66 -12.20 -7.61
CA ALA A 541 5.79 -11.51 -6.67
C ALA A 541 4.70 -12.37 -6.00
N MET A 542 4.80 -13.70 -6.11
CA MET A 542 4.00 -14.64 -5.32
C MET A 542 4.62 -14.88 -3.94
N GLU A 543 3.80 -14.92 -2.90
CA GLU A 543 4.25 -15.18 -1.53
C GLU A 543 4.92 -16.55 -1.43
N CYS A 544 5.93 -16.66 -0.58
CA CYS A 544 6.67 -17.90 -0.37
C CYS A 544 6.06 -18.63 0.83
N ASP A 545 5.51 -19.81 0.58
CA ASP A 545 4.91 -20.65 1.62
C ASP A 545 5.96 -21.57 2.28
N HIS A 546 5.62 -22.20 3.40
CA HIS A 546 6.52 -23.06 4.17
C HIS A 546 7.12 -24.21 3.33
N VAL A 547 6.33 -24.78 2.39
CA VAL A 547 6.80 -25.84 1.48
C VAL A 547 7.94 -25.34 0.59
N ASP A 548 7.85 -24.10 0.11
CA ASP A 548 8.86 -23.48 -0.75
C ASP A 548 10.15 -23.19 0.03
N ILE A 549 9.99 -22.70 1.27
CA ILE A 549 11.10 -22.44 2.20
C ILE A 549 11.87 -23.73 2.46
N LEU A 550 11.16 -24.82 2.79
CA LEU A 550 11.76 -26.13 3.02
C LEU A 550 12.48 -26.65 1.76
N ALA A 551 11.85 -26.51 0.59
CA ALA A 551 12.44 -26.97 -0.65
C ALA A 551 13.71 -26.18 -1.02
N LEU A 552 13.69 -24.86 -0.91
CA LEU A 552 14.86 -24.04 -1.24
C LEU A 552 16.02 -24.24 -0.26
N THR A 553 15.73 -24.33 1.04
CA THR A 553 16.76 -24.58 2.06
C THR A 553 17.42 -25.94 1.89
N GLN A 554 16.66 -26.98 1.55
CA GLN A 554 17.21 -28.28 1.18
C GLN A 554 18.01 -28.24 -0.12
N ALA A 555 17.54 -27.53 -1.15
CA ALA A 555 18.24 -27.42 -2.43
C ALA A 555 19.60 -26.73 -2.30
N LEU A 556 19.69 -25.73 -1.41
CA LEU A 556 20.90 -24.98 -1.13
C LEU A 556 21.79 -25.61 -0.04
N ASP A 557 21.30 -26.63 0.67
CA ASP A 557 21.97 -27.25 1.82
C ASP A 557 22.32 -26.23 2.92
N ILE A 558 21.33 -25.42 3.31
CA ILE A 558 21.47 -24.37 4.33
C ILE A 558 20.47 -24.53 5.47
N CYS A 559 20.85 -24.04 6.65
CA CYS A 559 20.02 -24.04 7.85
C CYS A 559 19.59 -22.60 8.18
N ILE A 560 18.29 -22.40 8.39
CA ILE A 560 17.71 -21.09 8.69
C ILE A 560 16.89 -21.10 9.97
N HIS A 561 16.77 -19.94 10.58
CA HIS A 561 15.92 -19.66 11.73
C HIS A 561 14.92 -18.57 11.36
N ILE A 562 13.64 -18.88 11.38
CA ILE A 562 12.56 -17.91 11.17
C ILE A 562 11.94 -17.59 12.54
N VAL A 563 12.05 -16.33 12.94
CA VAL A 563 11.40 -15.77 14.13
C VAL A 563 10.10 -15.13 13.70
N SER A 564 8.97 -15.69 14.11
CA SER A 564 7.64 -15.19 13.77
C SER A 564 7.10 -14.28 14.87
N MET A 565 6.70 -13.08 14.47
CA MET A 565 5.97 -12.13 15.32
C MET A 565 4.46 -12.38 15.31
N GLU A 566 3.98 -13.29 14.45
CA GLU A 566 2.56 -13.58 14.29
C GLU A 566 2.02 -14.47 15.42
N GLY A 567 0.71 -14.39 15.68
CA GLY A 567 0.03 -15.12 16.75
C GLY A 567 -0.26 -14.30 18.01
N ASP A 568 -1.26 -14.73 18.78
CA ASP A 568 -1.76 -14.05 19.99
C ASP A 568 -0.96 -14.38 21.27
N GLU A 569 0.00 -15.31 21.19
CA GLU A 569 0.86 -15.69 22.31
C GLU A 569 1.77 -14.54 22.72
N GLN A 570 2.26 -14.51 23.97
CA GLN A 570 3.18 -13.45 24.44
C GLN A 570 4.65 -13.71 24.08
N GLU A 571 4.98 -14.93 23.63
CA GLU A 571 6.33 -15.39 23.28
C GLU A 571 6.53 -15.39 21.76
N LEU A 572 7.78 -15.30 21.31
CA LEU A 572 8.14 -15.43 19.90
C LEU A 572 8.04 -16.88 19.44
N ALA A 573 7.45 -17.10 18.27
CA ALA A 573 7.47 -18.41 17.64
C ALA A 573 8.78 -18.59 16.86
N HIS A 574 9.51 -19.67 17.15
CA HIS A 574 10.81 -19.97 16.57
C HIS A 574 10.71 -21.21 15.68
N HIS A 575 11.08 -21.06 14.41
CA HIS A 575 11.09 -22.16 13.43
C HIS A 575 12.51 -22.36 12.89
N ILE A 576 13.10 -23.53 13.18
CA ILE A 576 14.44 -23.90 12.69
C ILE A 576 14.28 -24.94 11.59
N ILE A 577 14.85 -24.67 10.42
CA ILE A 577 14.74 -25.53 9.24
C ILE A 577 16.17 -25.85 8.74
N PRO A 578 16.56 -27.14 8.68
CA PRO A 578 15.85 -28.32 9.17
C PRO A 578 15.82 -28.41 10.71
N GLU A 579 14.84 -29.12 11.27
CA GLU A 579 14.70 -29.29 12.73
C GLU A 579 15.97 -29.89 13.36
N GLY A 580 16.41 -29.29 14.48
CA GLY A 580 17.59 -29.75 15.22
C GLY A 580 18.95 -29.29 14.67
N ALA A 581 18.98 -28.52 13.58
CA ALA A 581 20.20 -27.88 13.11
C ALA A 581 20.56 -26.62 13.91
N GLU A 582 21.82 -26.18 13.78
CA GLU A 582 22.28 -24.87 14.29
C GLU A 582 22.29 -23.85 13.15
N PRO A 583 21.28 -22.96 13.07
CA PRO A 583 21.15 -22.03 11.97
C PRO A 583 22.09 -20.83 12.11
N SER A 584 22.79 -20.48 11.03
CA SER A 584 23.62 -19.27 10.94
C SER A 584 22.88 -18.07 10.31
N LEU A 585 21.67 -18.30 9.82
CA LEU A 585 20.84 -17.33 9.10
C LEU A 585 19.55 -17.12 9.87
N HIS A 586 19.23 -15.86 10.18
CA HIS A 586 18.05 -15.51 10.95
C HIS A 586 17.16 -14.55 10.16
N LEU A 587 15.88 -14.87 10.06
CA LEU A 587 14.87 -14.09 9.37
C LEU A 587 13.75 -13.73 10.33
N LEU A 588 13.20 -12.52 10.20
CA LEU A 588 12.01 -12.08 10.91
C LEU A 588 10.81 -12.23 9.98
N TYR A 589 9.77 -12.93 10.44
CA TYR A 589 8.48 -13.00 9.76
C TYR A 589 7.44 -12.14 10.51
N GLN A 590 6.87 -11.17 9.81
CA GLN A 590 5.85 -10.27 10.35
C GLN A 590 4.91 -9.80 9.23
N THR A 591 3.60 -9.96 9.41
CA THR A 591 2.56 -9.48 8.47
C THR A 591 2.80 -9.96 7.03
N SER A 592 3.00 -11.27 6.86
CA SER A 592 3.35 -11.89 5.56
C SER A 592 4.63 -11.36 4.91
N HIS A 593 5.59 -10.88 5.69
CA HIS A 593 6.81 -10.27 5.17
C HIS A 593 8.08 -10.73 5.90
N TYR A 594 9.17 -10.90 5.14
CA TYR A 594 10.46 -11.37 5.64
C TYR A 594 11.51 -10.27 5.67
N ASN A 595 12.17 -10.11 6.81
CA ASN A 595 13.35 -9.26 7.01
C ASN A 595 14.53 -10.08 7.52
N ILE A 596 15.74 -9.53 7.46
CA ILE A 596 16.97 -10.21 7.92
C ILE A 596 17.28 -9.77 9.34
N LEU A 597 17.55 -10.73 10.23
CA LEU A 597 17.94 -10.49 11.62
C LEU A 597 19.42 -10.82 11.85
N TYR A 598 20.05 -10.06 12.75
CA TYR A 598 21.42 -10.31 13.17
C TYR A 598 21.45 -10.53 14.68
N GLN A 599 21.92 -11.71 15.09
CA GLN A 599 22.07 -12.05 16.50
C GLN A 599 23.02 -11.09 17.21
N ARG A 600 22.74 -10.83 18.48
CA ARG A 600 23.67 -10.12 19.34
C ARG A 600 24.90 -11.01 19.60
N PRO A 601 26.13 -10.48 19.51
CA PRO A 601 27.32 -11.25 19.88
C PRO A 601 27.19 -11.71 21.34
N GLN A 602 27.37 -13.02 21.58
CA GLN A 602 27.50 -13.54 22.94
C GLN A 602 28.85 -13.04 23.48
N LEU A 603 28.82 -12.28 24.58
CA LEU A 603 30.00 -11.73 25.28
C LEU A 603 30.80 -12.83 25.98
#